data_AF-J7X9F6-F1
#
_entry.id   AF-J7X9F6-F1
#
_cell.length_a   1.000
_cell.length_b   1.000
_cell.length_c   1.000
_cell.angle_alpha   90.00
_cell.angle_beta   90.00
_cell.angle_gamma   90.00
#
_symmetry.space_group_name_H-M   'P 1'
#
loop_
_entity.id
_entity.type
_entity.pdbx_description
1 polymer ?
#
loop_
_entity_poly.entity_id
_entity_poly.type
_entity_poly.pdbx_seq_one_letter_code
_entity_poly.pdbx_strand_id
1 'polypeptide(L)'
;MGVDANLEISNNFYVYSNSMRQQGFFSCFDEILTLVNEEYWYDDEEHFLVDPFHMELLLKGERITLTPTVEEYKRLEIETDSFHPTKLIRFLTSKYKEKFWVNPSDILDETNAEFKPNLFYQTEEWEHPDISDDQKPSESIFFQSLAKAIELNNVNLITVGKVNNDWTNWTWSDFEKQEENDI
;
A
#
# COMPACT_ATOMS: atom_id res chain seq x y z
N MET A 1 0.59 -0.04 -0.25
CA MET A 1 1.03 0.63 0.98
C MET A 1 0.02 0.36 2.07
N GLY A 2 0.45 -0.21 3.19
CA GLY A 2 -0.35 -0.35 4.40
C GLY A 2 0.38 0.32 5.57
N VAL A 3 -0.36 0.67 6.60
CA VAL A 3 0.21 0.97 7.92
C VAL A 3 0.13 -0.34 8.68
N ASP A 4 1.26 -0.84 9.20
CA ASP A 4 1.25 -2.08 9.95
C ASP A 4 0.70 -1.88 11.37
N ALA A 5 0.53 -2.96 12.14
CA ALA A 5 0.03 -2.88 13.51
C ALA A 5 0.98 -2.14 14.48
N ASN A 6 2.22 -1.88 14.07
CA ASN A 6 3.21 -1.08 14.81
C ASN A 6 3.23 0.39 14.33
N LEU A 7 2.30 0.77 13.46
CA LEU A 7 2.16 2.12 12.91
C LEU A 7 3.31 2.52 11.98
N GLU A 8 4.09 1.54 11.50
CA GLU A 8 5.16 1.76 10.55
C GLU A 8 4.62 1.79 9.12
N ILE A 9 5.09 2.76 8.35
CA ILE A 9 4.76 2.89 6.92
C ILE A 9 5.82 2.12 6.14
N SER A 10 5.42 0.94 5.66
CA SER A 10 6.36 0.03 5.00
C SER A 10 5.74 -0.67 3.80
N ASN A 11 6.61 -1.23 2.96
CA ASN A 11 6.22 -2.18 1.92
C ASN A 11 6.65 -3.59 2.32
N ASN A 12 5.68 -4.42 2.68
CA ASN A 12 5.92 -5.84 2.92
C ASN A 12 6.01 -6.59 1.60
N PHE A 13 7.13 -7.28 1.41
CA PHE A 13 7.40 -8.02 0.19
C PHE A 13 7.27 -9.52 0.40
N TYR A 14 6.37 -10.15 -0.37
CA TYR A 14 6.09 -11.58 -0.33
C TYR A 14 6.44 -12.22 -1.68
N VAL A 15 7.07 -13.40 -1.63
CA VAL A 15 7.50 -14.13 -2.82
C VAL A 15 6.93 -15.55 -2.82
N TYR A 16 6.35 -15.94 -3.95
CA TYR A 16 5.93 -17.31 -4.22
C TYR A 16 6.54 -17.78 -5.54
N SER A 17 7.39 -18.81 -5.50
CA SER A 17 8.13 -19.27 -6.68
C SER A 17 8.54 -20.74 -6.61
N ASN A 18 8.54 -21.45 -7.73
CA ASN A 18 9.11 -22.81 -7.80
C ASN A 18 10.65 -22.82 -7.85
N SER A 19 11.30 -21.69 -8.12
CA SER A 19 12.76 -21.58 -8.24
C SER A 19 13.47 -21.24 -6.92
N MET A 20 12.73 -20.92 -5.86
CA MET A 20 13.27 -20.48 -4.58
C MET A 20 12.84 -21.41 -3.44
N ARG A 21 13.70 -21.55 -2.42
CA ARG A 21 13.36 -22.33 -1.21
C ARG A 21 12.49 -21.56 -0.23
N GLN A 22 12.78 -20.28 -0.03
CA GLN A 22 11.97 -19.41 0.82
C GLN A 22 10.70 -18.99 0.06
N GLN A 23 9.56 -19.05 0.76
CA GLN A 23 8.24 -18.70 0.25
C GLN A 23 7.53 -17.84 1.31
N GLY A 24 6.63 -16.98 0.88
CA GLY A 24 5.91 -16.06 1.77
C GLY A 24 6.72 -14.79 2.03
N PHE A 25 6.70 -14.29 3.26
CA PHE A 25 7.39 -13.04 3.62
C PHE A 25 8.88 -13.15 3.33
N PHE A 26 9.39 -12.17 2.58
CA PHE A 26 10.78 -12.15 2.14
C PHE A 26 11.56 -11.02 2.80
N SER A 27 11.08 -9.79 2.66
CA SER A 27 11.72 -8.59 3.20
C SER A 27 10.68 -7.50 3.44
N CYS A 28 11.08 -6.45 4.15
CA CYS A 28 10.30 -5.24 4.35
C CYS A 28 11.13 -4.07 3.84
N PHE A 29 10.55 -3.23 3.00
CA PHE A 29 11.15 -1.94 2.67
C PHE A 29 10.58 -0.92 3.66
N ASP A 30 11.35 -0.65 4.70
CA ASP A 30 11.12 0.36 5.73
C ASP A 30 11.72 1.72 5.31
N GLU A 31 11.63 2.71 6.21
CA GLU A 31 12.18 4.06 6.04
C GLU A 31 11.77 4.80 4.74
N ILE A 32 10.69 4.35 4.09
CA ILE A 32 10.13 5.01 2.90
C ILE A 32 9.69 6.42 3.28
N LEU A 33 9.06 6.56 4.44
CA LEU A 33 8.65 7.82 5.00
C LEU A 33 9.08 7.88 6.47
N THR A 34 9.75 8.95 6.88
CA THR A 34 10.16 9.19 8.27
C THR A 34 9.98 10.67 8.63
N LEU A 35 10.04 10.99 9.92
CA LEU A 35 10.05 12.36 10.42
C LEU A 35 11.47 12.95 10.32
N VAL A 36 11.59 14.27 10.16
CA VAL A 36 12.91 14.92 10.02
C VAL A 36 13.70 14.95 11.32
N ASN A 37 13.03 15.15 12.46
CA ASN A 37 13.67 15.40 13.75
C ASN A 37 13.30 14.40 14.84
N GLU A 38 12.42 13.45 14.53
CA GLU A 38 11.83 12.54 15.49
C GLU A 38 11.98 11.11 14.99
N GLU A 39 12.16 10.16 15.91
CA GLU A 39 12.25 8.73 15.60
C GLU A 39 10.87 8.07 15.59
N TYR A 40 9.97 8.55 16.45
CA TYR A 40 8.63 7.98 16.65
C TYR A 40 7.55 8.88 16.07
N TRP A 41 6.48 8.26 15.56
CA TRP A 41 5.34 8.98 14.97
C TRP A 41 4.41 9.62 16.00
N TYR A 42 4.53 9.22 17.25
CA TYR A 42 3.66 9.61 18.35
C TYR A 42 4.50 10.12 19.53
N ASP A 43 3.94 11.04 20.32
CA ASP A 43 4.54 11.43 21.60
C ASP A 43 4.23 10.41 22.71
N ASP A 44 4.78 10.67 23.91
CA ASP A 44 4.55 9.85 25.12
C ASP A 44 3.09 9.81 25.58
N GLU A 45 2.23 10.69 25.06
CA GLU A 45 0.79 10.77 25.34
C GLU A 45 -0.05 10.17 24.19
N GLU A 46 0.57 9.45 23.26
CA GLU A 46 -0.05 8.82 22.09
C GLU A 46 -0.67 9.81 21.08
N HIS A 47 -0.22 11.07 21.05
CA HIS A 47 -0.62 12.02 20.02
C HIS A 47 0.25 11.89 18.78
N PHE A 48 -0.39 11.81 17.61
CA PHE A 48 0.30 11.78 16.33
C PHE A 48 1.02 13.12 16.06
N LEU A 49 2.32 13.07 15.78
CA LEU A 49 3.19 14.26 15.73
C LEU A 49 3.07 15.09 14.45
N VAL A 50 2.35 14.62 13.44
CA VAL A 50 2.27 15.31 12.14
C VAL A 50 1.10 16.29 12.12
N ASP A 51 1.40 17.59 11.96
CA ASP A 51 0.38 18.60 11.66
C ASP A 51 -0.11 18.43 10.20
N PRO A 52 -1.42 18.15 9.98
CA PRO A 52 -1.97 18.02 8.63
C PRO A 52 -1.81 19.29 7.78
N PHE A 53 -1.64 20.46 8.37
CA PHE A 53 -1.50 21.71 7.63
C PHE A 53 -0.04 22.16 7.48
N HIS A 54 0.90 21.55 8.19
CA HIS A 54 2.33 21.87 8.11
C HIS A 54 3.19 20.62 8.31
N MET A 55 3.54 19.95 7.21
CA MET A 55 4.32 18.73 7.27
C MET A 55 5.77 18.98 6.88
N GLU A 56 6.67 18.37 7.64
CA GLU A 56 8.08 18.28 7.30
C GLU A 56 8.54 16.84 7.49
N LEU A 57 8.80 16.14 6.38
CA LEU A 57 9.02 14.69 6.35
C LEU A 57 10.23 14.36 5.49
N LEU A 58 10.79 13.18 5.66
CA LEU A 58 11.75 12.58 4.74
C LEU A 58 11.04 11.48 3.94
N LEU A 59 11.03 11.59 2.61
CA LEU A 59 10.48 10.59 1.71
C LEU A 59 11.63 9.98 0.91
N LYS A 60 11.97 8.71 1.19
CA LYS A 60 13.20 8.04 0.71
C LYS A 60 14.45 8.88 1.00
N GLY A 61 14.53 9.44 2.21
CA GLY A 61 15.61 10.32 2.65
C GLY A 61 15.59 11.75 2.10
N GLU A 62 14.67 12.07 1.17
CA GLU A 62 14.53 13.43 0.63
C GLU A 62 13.56 14.26 1.49
N ARG A 63 14.02 15.41 1.99
CA ARG A 63 13.17 16.34 2.74
C ARG A 63 12.08 16.93 1.86
N ILE A 64 10.84 16.75 2.28
CA ILE A 64 9.65 17.36 1.70
C ILE A 64 8.98 18.28 2.72
N THR A 65 8.50 19.42 2.25
CA THR A 65 7.72 20.37 3.04
C THR A 65 6.39 20.58 2.34
N LEU A 66 5.29 20.42 3.09
CA LEU A 66 3.93 20.53 2.56
C LEU A 66 3.12 21.45 3.46
N THR A 67 2.28 22.25 2.83
CA THR A 67 1.27 23.06 3.51
C THR A 67 -0.09 22.82 2.85
N PRO A 68 -0.69 21.63 3.08
CA PRO A 68 -1.96 21.27 2.45
C PRO A 68 -3.09 22.24 2.82
N THR A 69 -4.07 22.41 1.93
CA THR A 69 -5.28 23.18 2.23
C THR A 69 -6.47 22.29 2.58
N VAL A 70 -7.45 22.85 3.27
CA VAL A 70 -8.73 22.17 3.56
C VAL A 70 -9.41 21.68 2.27
N GLU A 71 -9.33 22.44 1.17
CA GLU A 71 -9.88 22.05 -0.12
C GLU A 71 -9.14 20.86 -0.76
N GLU A 72 -7.84 20.73 -0.54
CA GLU A 72 -7.09 19.54 -0.98
C GLU A 72 -7.60 18.30 -0.25
N TYR A 73 -7.77 18.38 1.07
CA TYR A 73 -8.31 17.28 1.86
C TYR A 73 -9.74 16.92 1.48
N LYS A 74 -10.61 17.91 1.27
CA LYS A 74 -12.00 17.68 0.82
C LYS A 74 -12.09 16.96 -0.52
N ARG A 75 -11.19 17.24 -1.47
CA ARG A 75 -11.15 16.54 -2.76
C ARG A 75 -10.74 15.09 -2.65
N LEU A 76 -10.03 14.73 -1.59
CA LEU A 76 -9.57 13.37 -1.31
C LEU A 76 -10.44 12.66 -0.28
N GLU A 77 -11.51 13.31 0.19
CA GLU A 77 -12.41 12.79 1.23
C GLU A 77 -11.65 12.40 2.52
N ILE A 78 -10.64 13.19 2.88
CA ILE A 78 -9.84 13.00 4.09
C ILE A 78 -10.29 14.00 5.16
N GLU A 79 -10.65 13.49 6.34
CA GLU A 79 -10.97 14.30 7.52
C GLU A 79 -9.70 14.63 8.32
N THR A 80 -9.57 15.89 8.77
CA THR A 80 -8.35 16.37 9.44
C THR A 80 -8.44 16.42 10.96
N ASP A 81 -9.64 16.32 11.54
CA ASP A 81 -9.85 16.51 12.98
C ASP A 81 -9.25 15.36 13.84
N SER A 82 -9.07 14.19 13.23
CA SER A 82 -8.41 13.02 13.82
C SER A 82 -7.44 12.45 12.78
N PHE A 83 -6.25 13.04 12.72
CA PHE A 83 -5.25 12.76 11.70
C PHE A 83 -4.27 11.68 12.17
N HIS A 84 -4.06 10.66 11.32
CA HIS A 84 -3.31 9.44 11.65
C HIS A 84 -2.48 8.99 10.44
N PRO A 85 -1.53 8.04 10.59
CA PRO A 85 -0.67 7.55 9.52
C PRO A 85 -1.42 7.13 8.23
N THR A 86 -2.60 6.49 8.37
CA THR A 86 -3.43 6.11 7.21
C THR A 86 -3.86 7.33 6.38
N LYS A 87 -4.33 8.40 7.04
CA LYS A 87 -4.75 9.65 6.39
C LYS A 87 -3.56 10.41 5.81
N LEU A 88 -2.42 10.39 6.51
CA LEU A 88 -1.15 10.91 5.99
C LEU A 88 -0.75 10.20 4.68
N ILE A 89 -0.78 8.88 4.65
CA ILE A 89 -0.40 8.11 3.46
C ILE A 89 -1.38 8.29 2.31
N ARG A 90 -2.69 8.35 2.57
CA ARG A 90 -3.69 8.70 1.54
C ARG A 90 -3.38 10.06 0.91
N PHE A 91 -3.06 11.06 1.72
CA PHE A 91 -2.69 12.38 1.21
C PHE A 91 -1.37 12.33 0.41
N LEU A 92 -0.31 11.73 0.98
CA LEU A 92 1.00 11.71 0.34
C LEU A 92 1.02 10.88 -0.94
N THR A 93 0.29 9.77 -1.00
CA THR A 93 0.17 8.96 -2.23
C THR A 93 -0.57 9.71 -3.34
N SER A 94 -1.48 10.65 -3.02
CA SER A 94 -2.09 11.53 -4.03
C SER A 94 -1.07 12.47 -4.71
N LYS A 95 0.06 12.77 -4.05
CA LYS A 95 1.11 13.67 -4.55
C LYS A 95 2.36 12.96 -5.04
N TYR A 96 2.71 11.85 -4.40
CA TYR A 96 4.00 11.17 -4.53
C TYR A 96 3.86 9.66 -4.74
N LYS A 97 2.76 9.20 -5.37
CA LYS A 97 2.46 7.78 -5.62
C LYS A 97 3.69 6.94 -6.00
N GLU A 98 4.42 7.37 -7.02
CA GLU A 98 5.59 6.66 -7.56
C GLU A 98 6.74 6.51 -6.56
N LYS A 99 6.84 7.41 -5.57
CA LYS A 99 7.87 7.31 -4.53
C LYS A 99 7.54 6.24 -3.48
N PHE A 100 6.26 5.91 -3.30
CA PHE A 100 5.84 4.87 -2.37
C PHE A 100 5.92 3.47 -2.95
N TRP A 101 5.94 3.30 -4.27
CA TRP A 101 6.11 2.00 -4.88
C TRP A 101 7.59 1.60 -4.98
N VAL A 102 7.83 0.30 -4.84
CA VAL A 102 9.15 -0.33 -5.08
C VAL A 102 9.23 -0.65 -6.57
N ASN A 103 10.36 -0.33 -7.21
CA ASN A 103 10.50 -0.67 -8.63
C ASN A 103 10.60 -2.19 -8.80
N PRO A 104 10.00 -2.77 -9.85
CA PRO A 104 10.12 -4.21 -10.12
C PRO A 104 11.58 -4.71 -10.21
N SER A 105 12.52 -3.88 -10.65
CA SER A 105 13.95 -4.22 -10.64
C SER A 105 14.49 -4.43 -9.22
N ASP A 106 14.13 -3.52 -8.31
CA ASP A 106 14.61 -3.53 -6.92
C ASP A 106 14.03 -4.75 -6.19
N ILE A 107 12.77 -5.09 -6.49
CA ILE A 107 12.12 -6.33 -6.02
C ILE A 107 12.91 -7.57 -6.47
N LEU A 108 13.27 -7.65 -7.75
CA LEU A 108 14.02 -8.81 -8.28
C LEU A 108 15.43 -8.89 -7.71
N ASP A 109 16.10 -7.76 -7.55
CA ASP A 109 17.45 -7.71 -6.96
C ASP A 109 17.45 -8.15 -5.50
N GLU A 110 16.43 -7.77 -4.73
CA GLU A 110 16.25 -8.20 -3.33
C GLU A 110 16.15 -9.73 -3.20
N THR A 111 15.46 -10.40 -4.14
CA THR A 111 15.25 -11.86 -4.06
C THR A 111 16.53 -12.70 -4.20
N ASN A 112 17.63 -12.13 -4.71
CA ASN A 112 18.85 -12.86 -5.07
C ASN A 112 18.59 -14.13 -5.92
N ALA A 113 17.49 -14.14 -6.69
CA ALA A 113 17.10 -15.31 -7.47
C ALA A 113 18.10 -15.56 -8.61
N GLU A 114 18.54 -16.82 -8.78
CA GLU A 114 19.43 -17.22 -9.88
C GLU A 114 18.80 -16.98 -11.26
N PHE A 115 17.48 -17.15 -11.34
CA PHE A 115 16.68 -16.87 -12.53
C PHE A 115 15.93 -15.56 -12.33
N LYS A 116 16.21 -14.57 -13.19
CA LYS A 116 15.47 -13.31 -13.25
C LYS A 116 14.36 -13.42 -14.31
N PRO A 117 13.09 -13.66 -13.93
CA PRO A 117 12.00 -13.71 -14.89
C PRO A 117 11.79 -12.34 -15.54
N ASN A 118 11.35 -12.34 -16.79
CA ASN A 118 10.77 -11.15 -17.39
C ASN A 118 9.42 -10.88 -16.72
N LEU A 119 9.11 -9.60 -16.48
CA LEU A 119 7.81 -9.20 -15.97
C LEU A 119 6.71 -9.64 -16.94
N PHE A 120 5.83 -10.54 -16.49
CA PHE A 120 4.68 -10.98 -17.26
C PHE A 120 3.51 -10.00 -17.15
N TYR A 121 3.14 -9.63 -15.92
CA TYR A 121 2.03 -8.74 -15.64
C TYR A 121 2.21 -8.07 -14.27
N GLN A 122 1.83 -6.81 -14.16
CA GLN A 122 1.77 -6.03 -12.92
C GLN A 122 0.51 -5.19 -12.94
N THR A 123 -0.19 -5.11 -11.80
CA THR A 123 -1.38 -4.28 -11.66
C THR A 123 -1.54 -3.80 -10.22
N GLU A 124 -2.10 -2.61 -10.07
CA GLU A 124 -2.69 -2.14 -8.80
C GLU A 124 -4.21 -2.37 -8.78
N GLU A 125 -4.77 -2.73 -9.93
CA GLU A 125 -6.20 -2.93 -10.15
C GLU A 125 -6.49 -4.41 -10.26
N TRP A 126 -7.21 -4.92 -9.27
CA TRP A 126 -7.70 -6.29 -9.25
C TRP A 126 -8.96 -6.40 -8.40
N GLU A 127 -9.77 -7.40 -8.70
CA GLU A 127 -10.97 -7.73 -7.95
C GLU A 127 -10.60 -8.47 -6.66
N HIS A 128 -10.57 -7.73 -5.55
CA HIS A 128 -10.24 -8.28 -4.24
C HIS A 128 -11.42 -9.07 -3.66
N PRO A 129 -11.19 -10.29 -3.11
CA PRO A 129 -12.22 -11.10 -2.45
C PRO A 129 -13.15 -10.29 -1.53
N ASP A 130 -12.57 -9.48 -0.65
CA ASP A 130 -13.26 -8.61 0.31
C ASP A 130 -14.27 -7.62 -0.30
N ILE A 131 -14.08 -7.18 -1.55
CA ILE A 131 -15.04 -6.27 -2.23
C ILE A 131 -15.97 -6.99 -3.21
N SER A 132 -15.80 -8.30 -3.34
CA SER A 132 -16.53 -9.18 -4.26
C SER A 132 -17.49 -10.13 -3.53
N ASP A 133 -18.10 -9.67 -2.44
CA ASP A 133 -19.14 -10.38 -1.69
C ASP A 133 -18.69 -11.80 -1.25
N ASP A 134 -17.50 -11.91 -0.66
CA ASP A 134 -16.89 -13.17 -0.19
C ASP A 134 -16.63 -14.22 -1.29
N GLN A 135 -16.58 -13.79 -2.56
CA GLN A 135 -16.16 -14.68 -3.64
C GLN A 135 -14.76 -15.24 -3.38
N LYS A 136 -14.61 -16.55 -3.58
CA LYS A 136 -13.29 -17.17 -3.50
C LYS A 136 -12.43 -16.68 -4.66
N PRO A 137 -11.09 -16.62 -4.51
CA PRO A 137 -10.20 -16.33 -5.63
C PRO A 137 -10.46 -17.21 -6.87
N SER A 138 -10.86 -18.48 -6.69
CA SER A 138 -11.22 -19.37 -7.79
C SER A 138 -12.48 -18.97 -8.57
N GLU A 139 -13.33 -18.13 -7.99
CA GLU A 139 -14.61 -17.67 -8.55
C GLU A 139 -14.51 -16.27 -9.16
N SER A 140 -13.51 -15.47 -8.73
CA SER A 140 -13.25 -14.13 -9.27
C SER A 140 -12.83 -14.19 -10.75
N ILE A 141 -13.39 -13.27 -11.55
CA ILE A 141 -13.07 -13.16 -12.98
C ILE A 141 -11.61 -12.77 -13.19
N PHE A 142 -11.04 -12.00 -12.26
CA PHE A 142 -9.64 -11.58 -12.30
C PHE A 142 -8.70 -12.78 -12.25
N PHE A 143 -8.79 -13.61 -11.21
CA PHE A 143 -7.88 -14.75 -11.05
C PHE A 143 -8.09 -15.83 -12.10
N GLN A 144 -9.35 -16.09 -12.53
CA GLN A 144 -9.62 -17.02 -13.63
C GLN A 144 -8.98 -16.55 -14.95
N SER A 145 -9.13 -15.27 -15.27
CA SER A 145 -8.56 -14.70 -16.50
C SER A 145 -7.03 -14.61 -16.44
N LEU A 146 -6.46 -14.30 -15.27
CA LEU A 146 -5.01 -14.33 -15.03
C LEU A 146 -4.44 -15.74 -15.22
N ALA A 147 -5.07 -16.77 -14.67
CA ALA A 147 -4.64 -18.16 -14.86
C ALA A 147 -4.62 -18.54 -16.35
N LYS A 148 -5.66 -18.17 -17.09
CA LYS A 148 -5.75 -18.38 -18.54
C LYS A 148 -4.69 -17.58 -19.32
N ALA A 149 -4.42 -16.34 -18.91
CA ALA A 149 -3.38 -15.51 -19.51
C ALA A 149 -1.99 -16.13 -19.33
N ILE A 150 -1.70 -16.70 -18.15
CA ILE A 150 -0.45 -17.43 -17.87
C ILE A 150 -0.34 -18.68 -18.75
N GLU A 151 -1.39 -19.50 -18.81
CA GLU A 151 -1.40 -20.73 -19.62
C GLU A 151 -1.14 -20.44 -21.12
N LEU A 152 -1.75 -19.38 -21.64
CA LEU A 152 -1.67 -19.00 -23.05
C LEU A 152 -0.57 -17.97 -23.35
N ASN A 153 0.21 -17.57 -22.34
CA ASN A 153 1.21 -16.51 -22.41
C ASN A 153 0.68 -15.23 -23.11
N ASN A 154 -0.51 -14.77 -22.72
CA ASN A 154 -1.20 -13.65 -23.37
C ASN A 154 -1.93 -12.76 -22.34
N VAL A 155 -1.30 -11.64 -21.98
CA VAL A 155 -1.82 -10.67 -21.01
C VAL A 155 -3.13 -10.00 -21.44
N ASN A 156 -3.45 -9.97 -22.74
CA ASN A 156 -4.68 -9.35 -23.24
C ASN A 156 -5.95 -10.14 -22.84
N LEU A 157 -5.78 -11.32 -22.24
CA LEU A 157 -6.88 -12.14 -21.73
C LEU A 157 -7.31 -11.72 -20.32
N ILE A 158 -6.50 -10.93 -19.61
CA ILE A 158 -6.75 -10.54 -18.23
C ILE A 158 -7.94 -9.57 -18.18
N THR A 159 -8.91 -9.89 -17.33
CA THR A 159 -10.09 -9.06 -17.06
C THR A 159 -10.01 -8.59 -15.61
N VAL A 160 -10.02 -7.28 -15.39
CA VAL A 160 -9.81 -6.71 -14.04
C VAL A 160 -10.97 -7.01 -13.07
N GLY A 161 -12.21 -7.05 -13.57
CA GLY A 161 -13.40 -7.17 -12.72
C GLY A 161 -13.72 -5.86 -12.00
N LYS A 162 -14.29 -5.95 -10.79
CA LYS A 162 -14.52 -4.79 -9.93
C LYS A 162 -13.21 -4.33 -9.29
N VAL A 163 -12.77 -3.10 -9.57
CA VAL A 163 -11.49 -2.56 -9.08
C VAL A 163 -11.55 -2.24 -7.58
N ASN A 164 -10.48 -2.54 -6.82
CA ASN A 164 -10.40 -2.26 -5.38
C ASN A 164 -9.57 -1.02 -4.97
N ASN A 165 -8.93 -0.34 -5.92
CA ASN A 165 -7.92 0.70 -5.64
C ASN A 165 -8.47 2.00 -5.01
N ASP A 166 -9.78 2.10 -4.81
CA ASP A 166 -10.39 3.19 -4.05
C ASP A 166 -10.25 2.93 -2.54
N TRP A 167 -9.62 3.87 -1.84
CA TRP A 167 -9.39 3.81 -0.40
C TRP A 167 -10.68 3.75 0.42
N THR A 168 -11.81 4.22 -0.13
CA THR A 168 -13.13 4.11 0.51
C THR A 168 -13.57 2.65 0.71
N ASN A 169 -12.99 1.70 -0.05
CA ASN A 169 -13.21 0.27 0.16
C ASN A 169 -12.47 -0.28 1.40
N TRP A 170 -11.51 0.47 1.95
CA TRP A 170 -10.54 0.00 2.95
C TRP A 170 -10.63 0.76 4.28
N THR A 171 -11.82 1.28 4.61
CA THR A 171 -11.98 2.13 5.79
C THR A 171 -11.86 1.41 7.14
N TRP A 172 -11.83 0.07 7.18
CA TRP A 172 -11.48 -0.67 8.41
C TRP A 172 -10.04 -0.41 8.89
N SER A 173 -9.17 0.09 8.00
CA SER A 173 -7.82 0.55 8.34
C SER A 173 -7.77 1.99 8.88
N ASP A 174 -8.92 2.67 8.95
CA ASP A 174 -9.04 3.93 9.67
C ASP A 174 -9.14 3.62 11.16
N PHE A 175 -8.16 4.07 11.95
CA PHE A 175 -8.03 3.78 13.38
C PHE A 175 -9.31 4.06 14.19
N GLU A 176 -10.07 5.08 13.78
CA GLU A 176 -11.37 5.44 14.38
C GLU A 176 -12.44 4.34 14.29
N LYS A 177 -12.29 3.37 13.37
CA LYS A 177 -13.24 2.27 13.15
C LYS A 177 -12.77 0.94 13.75
N GLN A 178 -11.58 0.89 14.34
CA GLN A 178 -11.06 -0.34 14.95
C GLN A 178 -11.63 -0.58 16.36
N GLU A 179 -12.04 0.46 17.07
CA GLU A 179 -12.65 0.35 18.41
C GLU A 179 -14.11 -0.15 18.41
N GLU A 180 -14.81 -0.14 17.26
CA GLU A 180 -16.22 -0.58 17.20
C GLU A 180 -16.40 -2.10 17.05
N ASN A 181 -15.34 -2.86 16.77
CA ASN A 181 -15.45 -4.30 16.49
C ASN A 181 -15.12 -5.21 17.69
N ASP A 182 -14.84 -4.65 18.88
CA ASP A 182 -14.49 -5.39 20.10
C ASP A 182 -15.64 -5.46 21.15
N ILE A 183 -16.91 -5.39 20.73
CA ILE A 183 -18.09 -5.60 21.60
C ILE A 183 -18.95 -6.79 21.15
#